data_AF-A0A1X9MGY7-F1
#
_entry.id   AF-A0A1X9MGY7-F1
#
_cell.length_a   1.000
_cell.length_b   1.000
_cell.length_c   1.000
_cell.angle_alpha   90.00
_cell.angle_beta   90.00
_cell.angle_gamma   90.00
#
_symmetry.space_group_name_H-M   'P 1'
#
loop_
_entity.id
_entity.type
_entity.pdbx_description
1 polymer ?
#
loop_
_entity_poly.entity_id
_entity_poly.type
_entity_poly.pdbx_seq_one_letter_code
_entity_poly.pdbx_strand_id
1 'polypeptide(L)' 'MNDIERKVKQIIQNLQITKGRNPTIEELMQWTGRSKKDLLEILKSIGFR' A
#
# COMPACT_ATOMS: atom_id res chain seq x y z
N MET A 1 2.17 -14.36 -4.72
CA MET A 1 2.17 -13.04 -4.05
C MET A 1 3.16 -12.17 -4.82
N ASN A 2 2.66 -11.15 -5.50
CA ASN A 2 3.43 -10.29 -6.38
C ASN A 2 4.38 -9.41 -5.53
N ASP A 3 5.60 -9.14 -5.99
CA ASP A 3 6.58 -8.33 -5.23
C ASP A 3 6.03 -6.97 -4.80
N ILE A 4 5.19 -6.37 -5.66
CA ILE A 4 4.52 -5.10 -5.39
C ILE A 4 3.48 -5.20 -4.27
N GLU A 5 2.70 -6.29 -4.22
CA GLU A 5 1.71 -6.51 -3.16
C GLU A 5 2.39 -6.65 -1.80
N ARG A 6 3.51 -7.38 -1.76
CA ARG A 6 4.33 -7.53 -0.55
C ARG A 6 4.89 -6.18 -0.10
N LYS A 7 5.38 -5.35 -1.03
CA LYS A 7 5.88 -4.01 -0.73
C LYS A 7 4.79 -3.09 -0.18
N VAL A 8 3.61 -3.06 -0.82
CA VAL A 8 2.46 -2.27 -0.35
C VAL A 8 2.02 -2.72 1.05
N LYS A 9 1.94 -4.04 1.28
CA LYS A 9 1.60 -4.59 2.59
C LYS A 9 2.61 -4.22 3.68
N GLN A 10 3.91 -4.28 3.37
CA GLN A 10 4.98 -3.87 4.30
C GLN A 10 4.90 -2.38 4.63
N ILE A 11 4.68 -1.53 3.63
CA ILE A 11 4.53 -0.09 3.85
C ILE A 11 3.36 0.20 4.81
N ILE A 12 2.20 -0.42 4.57
CA ILE A 12 1.02 -0.27 5.43
C ILE A 12 1.33 -0.71 6.86
N GLN A 13 1.91 -1.89 7.04
CA GLN A 13 2.26 -2.43 8.37
C GLN A 13 3.26 -1.52 9.08
N ASN A 14 4.31 -1.07 8.38
CA ASN A 14 5.32 -0.19 8.95
C ASN A 14 4.71 1.15 9.38
N LEU A 15 3.80 1.73 8.60
CA LEU A 15 3.16 3.00 8.96
C LEU A 15 2.20 2.85 10.14
N GLN A 16 1.48 1.74 10.22
CA GLN A 16 0.67 1.36 11.38
C GLN A 16 1.53 1.27 12.64
N ILE A 17 2.65 0.54 12.58
CA ILE A 17 3.55 0.35 13.74
C ILE A 17 4.21 1.67 14.16
N THR A 18 4.65 2.49 13.20
CA THR A 18 5.44 3.69 13.49
C THR A 18 4.62 4.95 13.76
N LYS A 19 3.45 5.10 13.12
CA LYS A 19 2.62 6.30 13.18
C LYS A 19 1.19 6.04 13.65
N GLY A 20 0.80 4.79 13.87
CA GLY A 20 -0.57 4.44 14.31
C GLY A 20 -1.63 4.73 13.25
N ARG A 21 -1.26 4.89 11.97
CA ARG A 21 -2.19 5.21 10.88
C ARG A 21 -1.91 4.43 9.61
N ASN A 22 -2.93 4.30 8.78
CA ASN A 22 -2.79 3.77 7.44
C ASN A 22 -2.25 4.85 6.47
N PRO A 23 -1.46 4.46 5.45
CA PRO A 23 -1.05 5.37 4.40
C PRO A 23 -2.23 5.81 3.54
N THR A 24 -2.18 7.02 3.01
CA THR A 24 -3.11 7.44 1.96
C THR A 24 -2.72 6.84 0.61
N ILE A 25 -3.65 6.84 -0.34
CA ILE A 25 -3.36 6.41 -1.72
C ILE A 25 -2.23 7.25 -2.34
N GLU A 26 -2.19 8.56 -2.05
CA GLU A 26 -1.14 9.44 -2.56
C GLU A 26 0.23 9.10 -1.99
N GLU A 27 0.32 8.77 -0.70
CA GLU A 27 1.58 8.29 -0.08
C GLU A 27 2.03 6.97 -0.70
N LEU A 28 1.09 6.04 -0.92
CA LEU A 28 1.39 4.79 -1.63
C LEU A 28 1.90 5.08 -3.04
N MET A 29 1.28 6.00 -3.79
CA MET A 29 1.74 6.40 -5.13
C MET A 29 3.17 6.93 -5.10
N GLN A 30 3.50 7.81 -4.15
CA GLN A 30 4.84 8.38 -3.99
C GLN A 30 5.89 7.32 -3.65
N TRP A 31 5.58 6.38 -2.75
CA TRP A 31 6.56 5.38 -2.30
C TRP A 31 6.70 4.17 -3.24
N THR A 32 5.65 3.84 -3.99
CA THR A 32 5.68 2.72 -4.93
C THR A 32 5.90 3.13 -6.37
N GLY A 33 5.75 4.42 -6.71
CA GLY A 33 5.83 4.91 -8.09
C GLY A 33 4.73 4.35 -8.99
N ARG A 34 3.60 3.90 -8.42
CA ARG A 34 2.49 3.28 -9.15
C ARG A 34 1.34 4.26 -9.33
N SER A 35 0.55 4.03 -10.37
CA SER A 35 -0.68 4.78 -10.60
C SER A 35 -1.74 4.41 -9.57
N LYS A 36 -2.64 5.36 -9.29
CA LYS A 36 -3.80 5.16 -8.40
C LYS A 36 -4.59 3.88 -8.72
N LYS A 37 -4.83 3.62 -10.01
CA LYS A 37 -5.60 2.44 -10.46
C LYS A 37 -4.91 1.13 -10.07
N ASP A 38 -3.61 1.02 -10.34
CA ASP A 38 -2.78 -0.14 -10.02
C ASP A 38 -2.77 -0.40 -8.50
N LEU A 39 -2.62 0.66 -7.70
CA LEU A 39 -2.68 0.56 -6.24
C LEU A 39 -4.05 0.14 -5.71
N LEU A 40 -5.15 0.61 -6.30
CA LEU A 40 -6.49 0.17 -5.92
C LEU A 40 -6.71 -1.31 -6.21
N GLU A 41 -6.19 -1.81 -7.34
CA GLU A 41 -6.24 -3.25 -7.66
C GLU A 41 -5.41 -4.07 -6.68
N ILE A 42 -4.20 -3.59 -6.33
CA ILE A 42 -3.34 -4.23 -5.32
C ILE A 42 -4.00 -4.24 -3.95
N LEU A 43 -4.54 -3.11 -3.49
CA LEU A 43 -5.22 -2.99 -2.19
C LEU A 43 -6.43 -3.94 -2.11
N LYS A 44 -7.19 -4.04 -3.20
CA LYS A 44 -8.30 -4.98 -3.31
C LYS A 44 -7.83 -6.44 -3.28
N SER A 45 -6.72 -6.75 -3.95
CA SER A 45 -6.11 -8.09 -3.97
C SER A 45 -5.63 -8.53 -2.58
N ILE A 46 -5.04 -7.61 -1.79
CA ILE A 46 -4.55 -7.91 -0.44
C ILE A 46 -5.62 -7.81 0.66
N GLY A 47 -6.89 -7.57 0.29
CA GLY A 47 -8.01 -7.50 1.24
C GLY A 47 -8.02 -6.24 2.13
N PHE A 48 -7.37 -5.17 1.69
CA PHE A 48 -7.38 -3.89 2.41
C PHE A 48 -8.71 -3.18 2.14
N ARG A 49 -9.58 -3.12 3.16
CA ARG A 49 -10.95 -2.59 3.08
C ARG A 49 -11.08 -1.26 3.82
#